data_AF-R9IHI0-F1
#
_entry.id   AF-R9IHI0-F1
#
_cell.length_a   1.000
_cell.length_b   1.000
_cell.length_c   1.000
_cell.angle_alpha   90.00
_cell.angle_beta   90.00
_cell.angle_gamma   90.00
#
_symmetry.space_group_name_H-M   'P 1'
#
loop_
_entity.id
_entity.type
_entity.pdbx_description
1 polymer ?
#
loop_
_entity_poly.entity_id
_entity_poly.type
_entity_poly.pdbx_seq_one_letter_code
_entity_poly.pdbx_strand_id
1 'polypeptide(L)'
;MKKITAALLCVFVLLAFTGCGKDTQKTGDYSFHSDSAESNSSRDDASQNGTDSRQDGESKILIAYFSRVGNTDFPDGIDAVASASLIVKGSELYGNTQYIATLIQRATDGELFLIETEDKYPADYDAADRQGAKESKEKSRPKLASHVEKMDGYDIVYLGFPNWYYGMPMAVYSFLEEYDLSGKIIIPFVTSGGSGFSNAISEIQNIQLDAAVLLLLMTYELIGQVSHELLGAVMFVLFVLHHILNSGWTKNLIKGRYTALRILQTVLVVLVLFSMAGSMLSGVMLSRHIFSFLSFGSGLLFARNLHMLSAYWGFVFMSLHLGFHWNMMMGMAKRLTKNPSAMRTWALRSIAALIAGYGVNAFVKRGIGSYLLLQNQFAFFDFEEPILQFLLDYIVVMGLFIAMGHYICGTIRKFKGVKKQEKQKGRSS
;
A
#
# COMPACT_ATOMS: atom_id res chain seq x y z
N MET A 1 28.09 -3.70 -20.41
CA MET A 1 27.28 -3.78 -19.16
C MET A 1 26.26 -2.63 -19.03
N LYS A 2 26.65 -1.34 -19.08
CA LYS A 2 25.72 -0.17 -18.89
C LYS A 2 24.56 -0.03 -19.89
N LYS A 3 24.63 -0.64 -21.08
CA LYS A 3 23.58 -0.57 -22.11
C LYS A 3 22.53 -1.67 -21.99
N ILE A 4 22.89 -2.80 -21.37
CA ILE A 4 22.01 -3.97 -21.19
C ILE A 4 21.12 -3.76 -19.97
N THR A 5 21.66 -3.16 -18.90
CA THR A 5 20.91 -2.79 -17.70
C THR A 5 19.85 -1.71 -17.96
N ALA A 6 20.16 -0.71 -18.79
CA ALA A 6 19.18 0.33 -19.17
C ALA A 6 18.09 -0.18 -20.14
N ALA A 7 18.40 -1.19 -20.97
CA ALA A 7 17.42 -1.80 -21.87
C ALA A 7 16.45 -2.72 -21.11
N LEU A 8 16.94 -3.51 -20.14
CA LEU A 8 16.11 -4.35 -19.27
C LEU A 8 15.14 -3.51 -18.43
N LEU A 9 15.58 -2.37 -17.90
CA LEU A 9 14.74 -1.46 -17.11
C LEU A 9 13.61 -0.81 -17.95
N CYS A 10 13.85 -0.58 -19.25
CA CYS A 10 12.83 0.00 -20.15
C CYS A 10 11.83 -1.03 -20.70
N VAL A 11 12.25 -2.28 -20.89
CA VAL A 11 11.36 -3.38 -21.35
C VAL A 11 10.39 -3.79 -20.25
N PHE A 12 10.84 -3.77 -18.99
CA PHE A 12 10.01 -4.10 -17.82
C PHE A 12 8.88 -3.08 -17.57
N VAL A 13 9.13 -1.79 -17.83
CA VAL A 13 8.13 -0.71 -17.68
C VAL A 13 7.03 -0.76 -18.75
N LEU A 14 7.28 -1.38 -19.90
CA LEU A 14 6.35 -1.39 -21.03
C LEU A 14 5.37 -2.58 -21.03
N LEU A 15 5.68 -3.67 -20.33
CA LEU A 15 4.81 -4.87 -20.26
C LEU A 15 3.69 -4.75 -19.21
N ALA A 16 3.71 -3.73 -18.35
CA ALA A 16 2.74 -3.53 -17.27
C ALA A 16 1.43 -2.81 -17.67
N PHE A 17 1.24 -2.45 -18.95
CA PHE A 17 0.11 -1.61 -19.40
C PHE A 17 -0.98 -2.32 -20.20
N THR A 18 -1.01 -3.66 -20.22
CA THR A 18 -2.06 -4.42 -20.90
C THR A 18 -2.84 -5.31 -19.94
N GLY A 19 -3.91 -4.76 -19.38
CA GLY A 19 -4.98 -5.48 -18.69
C GLY A 19 -6.26 -4.63 -18.69
N CYS A 20 -7.27 -5.04 -19.46
CA CYS A 20 -8.56 -4.37 -19.62
C CYS A 20 -9.69 -5.31 -19.18
N GLY A 21 -10.73 -4.75 -18.55
CA GLY A 21 -12.07 -5.35 -18.35
C GLY A 21 -12.78 -4.67 -17.16
N LYS A 22 -13.52 -3.56 -17.35
CA LYS A 22 -15.00 -3.42 -17.59
C LYS A 22 -15.86 -3.98 -16.45
N ASP A 23 -16.38 -3.12 -15.56
CA ASP A 23 -17.77 -2.55 -15.51
C ASP A 23 -18.65 -3.38 -14.54
N THR A 24 -19.52 -2.91 -13.64
CA THR A 24 -20.25 -1.65 -13.40
C THR A 24 -20.77 -1.63 -11.94
N GLN A 25 -20.87 -0.43 -11.36
CA GLN A 25 -21.43 -0.11 -10.03
C GLN A 25 -22.97 -0.19 -9.98
N LYS A 26 -23.56 -0.65 -8.87
CA LYS A 26 -24.89 -0.20 -8.41
C LYS A 26 -24.93 -0.08 -6.88
N THR A 27 -25.16 1.15 -6.43
CA THR A 27 -25.42 1.54 -5.04
C THR A 27 -26.91 1.41 -4.73
N GLY A 28 -27.23 0.89 -3.55
CA GLY A 28 -28.58 0.84 -3.00
C GLY A 28 -28.53 1.21 -1.51
N ASP A 29 -29.10 2.37 -1.20
CA ASP A 29 -29.28 2.95 0.13
C ASP A 29 -30.30 2.09 0.93
N TYR A 30 -29.99 1.70 2.18
CA TYR A 30 -30.93 0.94 3.01
C TYR A 30 -30.98 1.45 4.46
N SER A 31 -32.19 1.85 4.86
CA SER A 31 -32.61 2.21 6.21
C SER A 31 -32.99 0.99 7.05
N PHE A 32 -32.64 1.04 8.33
CA PHE A 32 -32.79 -0.01 9.33
C PHE A 32 -34.25 -0.21 9.80
N HIS A 33 -34.78 -1.42 9.65
CA HIS A 33 -35.92 -1.91 10.43
C HIS A 33 -35.56 -3.21 11.13
N SER A 34 -35.64 -3.16 12.46
CA SER A 34 -35.50 -4.27 13.37
C SER A 34 -36.81 -5.04 13.45
N ASP A 35 -36.76 -6.36 13.23
CA ASP A 35 -37.74 -7.25 13.84
C ASP A 35 -37.10 -8.60 14.19
N SER A 36 -37.58 -9.13 15.31
CA SER A 36 -37.10 -10.27 16.07
C SER A 36 -38.13 -11.40 16.04
N ALA A 37 -37.70 -12.63 15.74
CA ALA A 37 -38.30 -13.92 16.17
C ALA A 37 -37.42 -15.05 15.59
N GLU A 38 -36.73 -15.89 16.38
CA GLU A 38 -37.18 -17.12 17.07
C GLU A 38 -37.72 -18.25 16.15
N SER A 39 -36.94 -19.35 16.07
CA SER A 39 -37.35 -20.78 16.07
C SER A 39 -38.27 -21.27 14.93
N ASN A 40 -38.07 -22.39 14.22
CA ASN A 40 -37.80 -23.73 14.72
C ASN A 40 -37.46 -24.74 13.58
N SER A 41 -36.87 -25.88 13.94
CA SER A 41 -36.46 -27.00 13.06
C SER A 41 -37.60 -27.88 12.53
N SER A 42 -37.41 -28.55 11.38
CA SER A 42 -37.70 -29.99 11.18
C SER A 42 -37.16 -30.52 9.84
N ARG A 43 -36.73 -31.80 9.88
CA ARG A 43 -36.14 -32.64 8.83
C ARG A 43 -37.23 -33.32 7.96
N ASP A 44 -36.91 -33.68 6.71
CA ASP A 44 -36.87 -35.08 6.21
C ASP A 44 -36.77 -35.21 4.66
N ASP A 45 -35.65 -35.83 4.26
CA ASP A 45 -35.39 -36.92 3.27
C ASP A 45 -35.79 -36.98 1.77
N ALA A 46 -34.79 -37.47 1.01
CA ALA A 46 -34.78 -38.35 -0.19
C ALA A 46 -35.09 -37.88 -1.65
N SER A 47 -33.99 -37.72 -2.42
CA SER A 47 -33.61 -38.39 -3.71
C SER A 47 -34.43 -38.20 -5.02
N GLN A 48 -33.80 -37.62 -6.07
CA GLN A 48 -33.27 -38.32 -7.27
C GLN A 48 -32.81 -37.36 -8.41
N ASN A 49 -31.71 -37.78 -9.07
CA ASN A 49 -31.04 -37.36 -10.32
C ASN A 49 -31.73 -36.39 -11.31
N GLY A 50 -30.94 -35.43 -11.83
CA GLY A 50 -31.21 -34.71 -13.08
C GLY A 50 -30.08 -33.77 -13.49
N THR A 51 -29.59 -33.94 -14.71
CA THR A 51 -28.45 -33.33 -15.41
C THR A 51 -28.46 -31.79 -15.52
N ASP A 52 -27.26 -31.21 -15.41
CA ASP A 52 -26.75 -29.99 -16.06
C ASP A 52 -27.68 -28.78 -16.23
N SER A 53 -27.52 -27.81 -15.34
CA SER A 53 -27.58 -26.39 -15.68
C SER A 53 -26.78 -25.59 -14.67
N ARG A 54 -25.68 -24.98 -15.12
CA ARG A 54 -25.07 -23.82 -14.44
C ARG A 54 -26.13 -22.71 -14.37
N GLN A 55 -26.92 -22.73 -13.32
CA GLN A 55 -27.82 -21.65 -12.93
C GLN A 55 -26.98 -20.59 -12.20
N ASP A 56 -27.29 -19.32 -12.48
CA ASP A 56 -26.65 -18.10 -11.99
C ASP A 56 -25.93 -18.29 -10.65
N GLY A 57 -24.60 -18.28 -10.70
CA GLY A 57 -23.76 -18.64 -9.57
C GLY A 57 -23.88 -17.62 -8.45
N GLU A 58 -24.69 -17.93 -7.44
CA GLU A 58 -24.53 -17.34 -6.12
C GLU A 58 -23.11 -17.68 -5.64
N SER A 59 -22.27 -16.64 -5.53
CA SER A 59 -20.93 -16.77 -4.98
C SER A 59 -21.01 -17.42 -3.61
N LYS A 60 -20.35 -18.56 -3.41
CA LYS A 60 -20.37 -19.24 -2.11
C LYS A 60 -19.43 -18.51 -1.14
N ILE A 61 -19.97 -18.14 0.02
CA ILE A 61 -19.29 -17.32 1.01
C ILE A 61 -18.90 -18.17 2.22
N LEU A 62 -17.61 -18.15 2.56
CA LEU A 62 -17.07 -18.65 3.83
C LEU A 62 -16.81 -17.48 4.77
N ILE A 63 -17.17 -17.61 6.04
CA ILE A 63 -16.88 -16.64 7.11
C ILE A 63 -16.01 -17.35 8.13
N ALA A 64 -14.71 -17.39 7.84
CA ALA A 64 -13.70 -17.95 8.72
C ALA A 64 -13.31 -16.93 9.79
N TYR A 65 -13.36 -17.28 11.08
CA TYR A 65 -13.00 -16.35 12.13
C TYR A 65 -12.25 -17.02 13.29
N PHE A 66 -11.30 -16.31 13.88
CA PHE A 66 -10.67 -16.69 15.15
C PHE A 66 -11.29 -15.90 16.30
N SER A 67 -11.57 -16.57 17.42
CA SER A 67 -12.05 -15.93 18.64
C SER A 67 -11.53 -16.65 19.88
N ARG A 68 -11.43 -15.94 21.02
CA ARG A 68 -11.07 -16.59 22.30
C ARG A 68 -12.15 -17.57 22.75
N VAL A 69 -13.43 -17.24 22.57
CA VAL A 69 -14.52 -18.20 22.78
C VAL A 69 -14.42 -19.27 21.70
N GLY A 70 -14.30 -20.54 22.13
CA GLY A 70 -13.97 -21.68 21.28
C GLY A 70 -12.47 -22.02 21.24
N ASN A 71 -11.57 -21.10 21.60
CA ASN A 71 -10.13 -21.36 21.74
C ASN A 71 -9.62 -21.26 23.20
N THR A 72 -10.52 -21.09 24.16
CA THR A 72 -10.24 -20.98 25.60
C THR A 72 -11.40 -21.57 26.39
N ASP A 73 -11.10 -22.40 27.39
CA ASP A 73 -12.09 -22.91 28.34
C ASP A 73 -12.25 -21.91 29.49
N PHE A 74 -13.32 -21.13 29.43
CA PHE A 74 -13.61 -20.08 30.40
C PHE A 74 -14.37 -20.66 31.62
N PRO A 75 -13.96 -20.37 32.87
CA PRO A 75 -14.75 -20.73 34.06
C PRO A 75 -16.10 -20.00 34.10
N ASP A 76 -17.07 -20.62 34.78
CA ASP A 76 -18.39 -20.06 35.00
C ASP A 76 -18.33 -18.71 35.75
N GLY A 77 -19.12 -17.73 35.29
CA GLY A 77 -19.24 -16.44 35.96
C GLY A 77 -18.11 -15.44 35.68
N ILE A 78 -17.34 -15.60 34.60
CA ILE A 78 -16.38 -14.57 34.15
C ILE A 78 -17.08 -13.25 33.88
N ASP A 79 -16.52 -12.18 34.43
CA ASP A 79 -16.93 -10.82 34.12
C ASP A 79 -16.47 -10.44 32.70
N ALA A 80 -17.39 -10.53 31.75
CA ALA A 80 -17.16 -10.10 30.38
C ALA A 80 -16.96 -8.58 30.25
N VAL A 81 -17.41 -7.77 31.22
CA VAL A 81 -17.17 -6.31 31.24
C VAL A 81 -15.71 -6.00 31.55
N ALA A 82 -15.06 -6.82 32.38
CA ALA A 82 -13.64 -6.70 32.70
C ALA A 82 -12.71 -7.42 31.70
N SER A 83 -13.25 -8.33 30.88
CA SER A 83 -12.46 -9.18 29.98
C SER A 83 -12.42 -8.66 28.56
N ALA A 84 -11.29 -8.06 28.17
CA ALA A 84 -11.06 -7.64 26.79
C ALA A 84 -11.22 -8.84 25.83
N SER A 85 -12.20 -8.76 24.92
CA SER A 85 -12.58 -9.74 23.88
C SER A 85 -13.82 -10.61 24.13
N LEU A 86 -14.57 -10.41 25.22
CA LEU A 86 -15.80 -11.15 25.52
C LEU A 86 -17.04 -10.23 25.53
N ILE A 87 -18.18 -10.75 25.09
CA ILE A 87 -19.50 -10.11 25.14
C ILE A 87 -20.50 -11.13 25.69
N VAL A 88 -21.34 -10.71 26.63
CA VAL A 88 -22.51 -11.49 27.07
C VAL A 88 -23.75 -10.91 26.41
N LYS A 89 -24.52 -11.75 25.70
CA LYS A 89 -25.81 -11.38 25.13
C LYS A 89 -26.86 -12.38 25.59
N GLY A 90 -27.76 -11.94 26.46
CA GLY A 90 -28.69 -12.85 27.16
C GLY A 90 -27.92 -13.75 28.13
N SER A 91 -28.08 -15.07 28.00
CA SER A 91 -27.38 -16.08 28.81
C SER A 91 -26.12 -16.67 28.12
N GLU A 92 -25.77 -16.19 26.93
CA GLU A 92 -24.69 -16.76 26.12
C GLU A 92 -23.46 -15.84 26.08
N LEU A 93 -22.28 -16.48 26.18
CA LEU A 93 -20.98 -15.83 26.09
C LEU A 93 -20.45 -15.93 24.65
N TYR A 94 -20.15 -14.77 24.07
CA TYR A 94 -19.59 -14.64 22.74
C TYR A 94 -18.22 -13.99 22.81
N GLY A 95 -17.34 -14.34 21.88
CA GLY A 95 -16.17 -13.51 21.61
C GLY A 95 -16.52 -12.33 20.70
N ASN A 96 -15.80 -11.21 20.80
CA ASN A 96 -16.08 -10.03 19.97
C ASN A 96 -16.09 -10.35 18.48
N THR A 97 -15.05 -11.04 17.99
CA THR A 97 -14.95 -11.45 16.58
C THR A 97 -16.05 -12.42 16.18
N GLN A 98 -16.41 -13.37 17.07
CA GLN A 98 -17.51 -14.30 16.85
C GLN A 98 -18.82 -13.53 16.65
N TYR A 99 -19.10 -12.55 17.50
CA TYR A 99 -20.31 -11.74 17.40
C TYR A 99 -20.40 -11.03 16.03
N ILE A 100 -19.31 -10.39 15.58
CA ILE A 100 -19.27 -9.76 14.25
C ILE A 100 -19.43 -10.81 13.13
N ALA A 101 -18.79 -11.97 13.25
CA ALA A 101 -18.91 -13.05 12.28
C ALA A 101 -20.37 -13.51 12.13
N THR A 102 -21.12 -13.62 13.24
CA THR A 102 -22.55 -13.94 13.19
C THR A 102 -23.41 -12.84 12.57
N LEU A 103 -23.01 -11.58 12.68
CA LEU A 103 -23.71 -10.48 12.00
C LEU A 103 -23.47 -10.51 10.49
N ILE A 104 -22.25 -10.81 10.06
CA ILE A 104 -21.92 -11.00 8.64
C ILE A 104 -22.70 -12.20 8.10
N GLN A 105 -22.73 -13.32 8.82
CA GLN A 105 -23.49 -14.51 8.44
C GLN A 105 -24.96 -14.19 8.17
N ARG A 106 -25.61 -13.44 9.07
CA ARG A 106 -27.02 -13.05 8.90
C ARG A 106 -27.25 -12.10 7.72
N ALA A 107 -26.23 -11.36 7.31
CA ALA A 107 -26.33 -10.41 6.21
C ALA A 107 -26.00 -11.02 4.84
N THR A 108 -25.24 -12.12 4.82
CA THR A 108 -24.71 -12.73 3.58
C THR A 108 -25.16 -14.17 3.36
N ASP A 109 -25.84 -14.79 4.33
CA ASP A 109 -26.17 -16.22 4.37
C ASP A 109 -24.95 -17.14 4.16
N GLY A 110 -23.75 -16.64 4.46
CA GLY A 110 -22.49 -17.38 4.32
C GLY A 110 -22.31 -18.50 5.36
N GLU A 111 -21.41 -19.44 5.09
CA GLU A 111 -21.07 -20.52 6.02
C GLU A 111 -20.12 -19.99 7.11
N LEU A 112 -20.49 -20.16 8.37
CA LEU A 112 -19.69 -19.72 9.50
C LEU A 112 -18.69 -20.81 9.91
N PHE A 113 -17.41 -20.46 10.00
CA PHE A 113 -16.33 -21.39 10.33
C PHE A 113 -15.42 -20.81 11.42
N LEU A 114 -15.32 -21.49 12.57
CA LEU A 114 -14.40 -21.12 13.65
C LEU A 114 -13.02 -21.71 13.38
N ILE A 115 -12.00 -20.86 13.37
CA ILE A 115 -10.59 -21.26 13.37
C ILE A 115 -10.22 -21.67 14.81
N GLU A 116 -10.20 -22.97 15.04
CA GLU A 116 -9.94 -23.60 16.33
C GLU A 116 -8.53 -24.23 16.39
N THR A 117 -7.78 -23.93 17.44
CA THR A 117 -6.47 -24.55 17.73
C THR A 117 -6.62 -25.89 18.45
N GLU A 118 -5.69 -26.82 18.20
CA GLU A 118 -5.61 -28.08 18.97
C GLU A 118 -5.36 -27.81 20.46
N ASP A 119 -4.37 -26.95 20.75
CA ASP A 119 -4.06 -26.52 22.11
C ASP A 119 -4.83 -25.24 22.44
N LYS A 120 -5.65 -25.29 23.51
CA LYS A 120 -6.42 -24.12 23.98
C LYS A 120 -5.52 -23.08 24.63
N TYR A 121 -5.85 -21.81 24.41
CA TYR A 121 -5.24 -20.70 25.14
C TYR A 121 -5.75 -20.65 26.59
N PRO A 122 -4.92 -20.21 27.56
CA PRO A 122 -5.31 -20.05 28.96
C PRO A 122 -6.54 -19.16 29.14
N ALA A 123 -7.34 -19.45 30.18
CA ALA A 123 -8.47 -18.59 30.58
C ALA A 123 -8.00 -17.22 31.09
N ASP A 124 -6.95 -17.23 31.93
CA ASP A 124 -6.31 -16.01 32.45
C ASP A 124 -5.82 -15.12 31.30
N TYR A 125 -6.24 -13.85 31.33
CA TYR A 125 -5.94 -12.91 30.25
C TYR A 125 -4.44 -12.67 30.11
N ASP A 126 -3.72 -12.46 31.22
CA ASP A 126 -2.29 -12.17 31.17
C ASP A 126 -1.47 -13.38 30.70
N ALA A 127 -1.90 -14.60 31.05
CA ALA A 127 -1.30 -15.83 30.53
C ALA A 127 -1.55 -16.01 29.03
N ALA A 128 -2.78 -15.74 28.56
CA ALA A 128 -3.11 -15.79 27.14
C ALA A 128 -2.38 -14.71 26.33
N ASP A 129 -2.27 -13.49 26.88
CA ASP A 129 -1.45 -12.40 26.33
C ASP A 129 0.00 -12.87 26.21
N ARG A 130 0.65 -13.30 27.30
CA ARG A 130 2.04 -13.82 27.27
C ARG A 130 2.25 -14.92 26.23
N GLN A 131 1.30 -15.83 26.08
CA GLN A 131 1.37 -16.88 25.07
C GLN A 131 1.27 -16.30 23.65
N GLY A 132 0.29 -15.43 23.38
CA GLY A 132 0.16 -14.73 22.10
C GLY A 132 1.40 -13.88 21.75
N ALA A 133 2.00 -13.22 22.73
CA ALA A 133 3.24 -12.45 22.57
C ALA A 133 4.39 -13.36 22.16
N LYS A 134 4.51 -14.51 22.82
CA LYS A 134 5.54 -15.51 22.52
C LYS A 134 5.35 -16.06 21.10
N GLU A 135 4.14 -16.48 20.75
CA GLU A 135 3.81 -17.01 19.43
C GLU A 135 4.09 -15.98 18.33
N SER A 136 3.68 -14.71 18.54
CA SER A 136 3.94 -13.60 17.62
C SER A 136 5.45 -13.35 17.44
N LYS A 137 6.21 -13.31 18.54
CA LYS A 137 7.66 -13.09 18.53
C LYS A 137 8.41 -14.24 17.86
N GLU A 138 8.00 -15.47 18.10
CA GLU A 138 8.63 -16.68 17.57
C GLU A 138 8.10 -17.06 16.18
N LYS A 139 7.05 -16.39 15.71
CA LYS A 139 6.29 -16.72 14.49
C LYS A 139 5.81 -18.18 14.49
N SER A 140 5.42 -18.70 15.65
CA SER A 140 4.90 -20.06 15.79
C SER A 140 3.67 -20.27 14.89
N ARG A 141 3.41 -21.49 14.44
CA ARG A 141 2.19 -21.87 13.70
C ARG A 141 1.43 -22.90 14.53
N PRO A 142 0.51 -22.47 15.42
CA PRO A 142 -0.31 -23.39 16.20
C PRO A 142 -1.05 -24.35 15.29
N LYS A 143 -1.10 -25.63 15.67
CA LYS A 143 -1.90 -26.62 14.94
C LYS A 143 -3.38 -26.33 15.10
N LEU A 144 -4.13 -26.54 14.03
CA LEU A 144 -5.57 -26.33 13.99
C LEU A 144 -6.30 -27.65 14.23
N ALA A 145 -7.38 -27.60 15.00
CA ALA A 145 -8.29 -28.72 15.23
C ALA A 145 -9.46 -28.76 14.23
N SER A 146 -9.68 -27.65 13.54
CA SER A 146 -10.79 -27.44 12.60
C SER A 146 -10.25 -27.23 11.19
N HIS A 147 -10.87 -27.88 10.21
CA HIS A 147 -10.46 -27.84 8.81
C HIS A 147 -11.67 -27.70 7.88
N VAL A 148 -11.52 -26.92 6.81
CA VAL A 148 -12.55 -26.72 5.79
C VAL A 148 -12.44 -27.86 4.76
N GLU A 149 -13.42 -28.76 4.73
CA GLU A 149 -13.37 -29.96 3.87
C GLU A 149 -13.34 -29.66 2.35
N LYS A 150 -13.96 -28.55 1.92
CA LYS A 150 -14.09 -28.18 0.49
C LYS A 150 -13.81 -26.69 0.25
N MET A 151 -12.61 -26.23 0.59
CA MET A 151 -12.21 -24.82 0.41
C MET A 151 -12.38 -24.33 -1.05
N ASP A 152 -12.18 -25.20 -2.03
CA ASP A 152 -12.36 -24.89 -3.46
C ASP A 152 -13.77 -24.43 -3.82
N GLY A 153 -14.77 -24.83 -3.04
CA GLY A 153 -16.17 -24.50 -3.26
C GLY A 153 -16.56 -23.06 -2.92
N TYR A 154 -15.66 -22.26 -2.35
CA TYR A 154 -15.91 -20.87 -1.96
C TYR A 154 -15.27 -19.85 -2.90
N ASP A 155 -16.01 -18.80 -3.22
CA ASP A 155 -15.52 -17.68 -4.06
C ASP A 155 -15.07 -16.50 -3.20
N ILE A 156 -15.72 -16.31 -2.05
CA ILE A 156 -15.46 -15.20 -1.12
C ILE A 156 -15.18 -15.77 0.27
N VAL A 157 -14.11 -15.31 0.91
CA VAL A 157 -13.72 -15.67 2.27
C VAL A 157 -13.66 -14.41 3.11
N TYR A 158 -14.64 -14.23 4.00
CA TYR A 158 -14.53 -13.29 5.10
C TYR A 158 -13.57 -13.85 6.14
N LEU A 159 -12.56 -13.08 6.54
CA LEU A 159 -11.54 -13.51 7.49
C LEU A 159 -11.55 -12.65 8.75
N GLY A 160 -12.09 -13.19 9.83
CA GLY A 160 -12.28 -12.50 11.11
C GLY A 160 -11.19 -12.80 12.13
N PHE A 161 -10.64 -11.79 12.79
CA PHE A 161 -9.74 -12.02 13.93
C PHE A 161 -9.66 -10.83 14.90
N PRO A 162 -9.33 -11.07 16.18
CA PRO A 162 -8.91 -9.99 17.08
C PRO A 162 -7.51 -9.51 16.69
N ASN A 163 -7.22 -8.21 16.83
CA ASN A 163 -5.87 -7.70 16.65
C ASN A 163 -5.00 -8.08 17.86
N TRP A 164 -4.04 -8.97 17.64
CA TRP A 164 -3.05 -9.38 18.64
C TRP A 164 -1.68 -8.87 18.23
N TYR A 165 -1.02 -8.12 19.11
CA TYR A 165 0.33 -7.59 18.88
C TYR A 165 0.51 -6.86 17.54
N TYR A 166 -0.49 -6.05 17.16
CA TYR A 166 -0.52 -5.29 15.91
C TYR A 166 -0.65 -6.17 14.65
N GLY A 167 -1.10 -7.42 14.76
CA GLY A 167 -1.28 -8.36 13.66
C GLY A 167 -2.39 -9.37 13.92
N MET A 168 -2.38 -10.48 13.17
CA MET A 168 -3.32 -11.58 13.37
C MET A 168 -2.81 -12.52 14.48
N PRO A 169 -3.69 -13.23 15.19
CA PRO A 169 -3.29 -14.38 16.00
C PRO A 169 -2.58 -15.42 15.14
N MET A 170 -1.57 -16.11 15.69
CA MET A 170 -0.76 -17.06 14.91
C MET A 170 -1.55 -18.24 14.33
N ALA A 171 -2.65 -18.61 14.96
CA ALA A 171 -3.60 -19.59 14.43
C ALA A 171 -4.19 -19.18 13.06
N VAL A 172 -4.42 -17.88 12.84
CA VAL A 172 -4.95 -17.36 11.56
C VAL A 172 -3.93 -17.49 10.45
N TYR A 173 -2.63 -17.31 10.74
CA TYR A 173 -1.57 -17.60 9.76
C TYR A 173 -1.53 -19.08 9.40
N SER A 174 -1.71 -19.95 10.39
CA SER A 174 -1.74 -21.40 10.17
C SER A 174 -2.90 -21.77 9.24
N PHE A 175 -4.07 -21.14 9.43
CA PHE A 175 -5.22 -21.30 8.55
C PHE A 175 -4.94 -20.81 7.13
N LEU A 176 -4.36 -19.61 6.97
CA LEU A 176 -4.03 -19.05 5.65
C LEU A 176 -2.98 -19.87 4.89
N GLU A 177 -2.06 -20.53 5.60
CA GLU A 177 -1.02 -21.38 5.00
C GLU A 177 -1.51 -22.80 4.66
N GLU A 178 -2.63 -23.23 5.23
CA GLU A 178 -3.20 -24.56 4.99
C GLU A 178 -3.88 -24.69 3.61
N TYR A 179 -4.38 -23.58 3.06
CA TYR A 179 -5.18 -23.58 1.83
C TYR A 179 -4.57 -22.73 0.70
N ASP A 180 -4.79 -23.15 -0.54
CA ASP A 180 -4.57 -22.29 -1.70
C ASP A 180 -5.80 -21.37 -1.89
N LEU A 181 -5.61 -20.08 -1.60
CA LEU A 181 -6.66 -19.06 -1.73
C LEU A 181 -6.58 -18.30 -3.06
N SER A 182 -5.75 -18.77 -4.00
CA SER A 182 -5.58 -18.15 -5.31
C SER A 182 -6.91 -18.05 -6.07
N GLY A 183 -7.25 -16.84 -6.52
CA GLY A 183 -8.48 -16.58 -7.26
C GLY A 183 -9.73 -16.37 -6.41
N LYS A 184 -9.63 -16.46 -5.07
CA LYS A 184 -10.73 -16.13 -4.14
C LYS A 184 -10.65 -14.68 -3.68
N ILE A 185 -11.79 -14.09 -3.33
CA ILE A 185 -11.86 -12.75 -2.74
C ILE A 185 -11.76 -12.87 -1.22
N ILE A 186 -10.70 -12.33 -0.62
CA ILE A 186 -10.52 -12.32 0.83
C ILE A 186 -10.97 -10.97 1.39
N ILE A 187 -11.94 -10.96 2.30
CA ILE A 187 -12.49 -9.77 2.95
C ILE A 187 -12.17 -9.85 4.45
N PRO A 188 -11.06 -9.25 4.92
CA PRO A 188 -10.70 -9.32 6.33
C PRO A 188 -11.62 -8.41 7.17
N PHE A 189 -11.95 -8.84 8.39
CA PHE A 189 -12.58 -8.01 9.41
C PHE A 189 -11.88 -8.20 10.76
N VAL A 190 -11.73 -7.11 11.52
CA VAL A 190 -10.95 -7.12 12.76
C VAL A 190 -11.75 -6.58 13.92
N THR A 191 -11.60 -7.20 15.09
CA THR A 191 -12.03 -6.60 16.36
C THR A 191 -10.81 -6.18 17.17
N SER A 192 -10.84 -5.01 17.80
CA SER A 192 -9.70 -4.48 18.56
C SER A 192 -10.15 -3.53 19.66
N GLY A 193 -9.28 -3.29 20.64
CA GLY A 193 -9.46 -2.23 21.64
C GLY A 193 -9.20 -0.81 21.13
N GLY A 194 -9.19 -0.58 19.81
CA GLY A 194 -8.96 0.73 19.18
C GLY A 194 -7.81 0.80 18.17
N SER A 195 -7.09 -0.30 17.92
CA SER A 195 -5.92 -0.37 17.00
C SER A 195 -6.25 -0.73 15.55
N GLY A 196 -7.52 -1.04 15.24
CA GLY A 196 -7.96 -1.37 13.88
C GLY A 196 -7.21 -2.56 13.29
N PHE A 197 -6.95 -2.55 11.98
CA PHE A 197 -6.30 -3.65 11.26
C PHE A 197 -4.77 -3.77 11.46
N SER A 198 -4.09 -2.70 11.90
CA SER A 198 -2.61 -2.69 12.09
C SER A 198 -1.85 -3.39 10.94
N ASN A 199 -0.94 -4.34 11.19
CA ASN A 199 -0.14 -5.02 10.15
C ASN A 199 -0.92 -6.09 9.38
N ALA A 200 -2.13 -6.49 9.81
CA ALA A 200 -2.83 -7.66 9.28
C ALA A 200 -3.14 -7.56 7.77
N ILE A 201 -3.59 -6.39 7.30
CA ILE A 201 -3.85 -6.15 5.87
C ILE A 201 -2.56 -6.25 5.06
N SER A 202 -1.45 -5.70 5.57
CA SER A 202 -0.16 -5.70 4.86
C SER A 202 0.48 -7.10 4.77
N GLU A 203 0.24 -7.98 5.73
CA GLU A 203 0.76 -9.36 5.70
C GLU A 203 -0.03 -10.26 4.75
N ILE A 204 -1.34 -10.02 4.61
CA ILE A 204 -2.18 -10.64 3.57
C ILE A 204 -1.74 -10.17 2.17
N GLN A 205 -1.29 -8.92 2.03
CA GLN A 205 -0.88 -8.33 0.76
C GLN A 205 0.58 -8.63 0.36
N ASN A 206 1.49 -8.91 1.32
CA ASN A 206 2.93 -9.08 1.05
C ASN A 206 3.30 -10.42 0.36
N ILE A 207 2.32 -11.23 -0.03
CA ILE A 207 2.51 -12.34 -0.98
C ILE A 207 2.18 -11.81 -2.38
N GLN A 208 3.07 -10.97 -2.94
CA GLN A 208 3.41 -10.87 -4.37
C GLN A 208 4.04 -9.52 -4.76
N LEU A 209 5.15 -9.66 -5.50
CA LEU A 209 5.77 -8.75 -6.48
C LEU A 209 6.60 -7.54 -6.02
N ASP A 210 7.88 -7.64 -6.38
CA ASP A 210 8.87 -6.57 -6.47
C ASP A 210 8.80 -5.81 -7.80
N ALA A 211 8.56 -4.50 -7.70
CA ALA A 211 9.04 -3.42 -8.61
C ALA A 211 8.44 -2.05 -8.26
N ALA A 212 7.44 -2.01 -7.38
CA ALA A 212 6.76 -0.78 -6.93
C ALA A 212 7.51 0.02 -5.85
N VAL A 213 8.70 -0.44 -5.44
CA VAL A 213 9.48 -0.01 -4.26
C VAL A 213 9.46 1.49 -3.95
N LEU A 214 9.76 2.39 -4.90
CA LEU A 214 9.85 3.84 -4.58
C LEU A 214 8.48 4.49 -4.31
N LEU A 215 7.43 4.03 -4.99
CA LEU A 215 6.06 4.49 -4.79
C LEU A 215 5.42 3.77 -3.59
N LEU A 216 5.81 2.50 -3.39
CA LEU A 216 5.54 1.73 -2.19
C LEU A 216 6.10 2.48 -0.95
N LEU A 217 7.32 3.03 -0.97
CA LEU A 217 7.82 3.82 0.18
C LEU A 217 6.85 4.94 0.61
N MET A 218 6.02 5.50 -0.27
CA MET A 218 5.01 6.50 0.13
C MET A 218 3.71 5.89 0.68
N THR A 219 3.44 4.62 0.41
CA THR A 219 2.30 3.86 0.94
C THR A 219 2.70 3.08 2.19
N TYR A 220 3.08 3.81 3.23
CA TYR A 220 3.39 3.26 4.56
C TYR A 220 2.29 2.31 5.06
N GLU A 221 1.02 2.65 4.80
CA GLU A 221 -0.13 1.88 5.27
C GLU A 221 -0.38 0.57 4.48
N LEU A 222 0.17 0.41 3.28
CA LEU A 222 -0.05 -0.79 2.45
C LEU A 222 1.00 -1.89 2.67
N ILE A 223 2.23 -1.54 3.07
CA ILE A 223 3.38 -2.45 3.03
C ILE A 223 3.75 -2.99 4.41
N GLY A 224 3.28 -2.29 5.45
CA GLY A 224 3.62 -2.58 6.83
C GLY A 224 4.90 -1.88 7.26
N GLN A 225 4.97 -1.60 8.55
CA GLN A 225 6.02 -0.78 9.14
C GLN A 225 7.42 -1.41 8.96
N VAL A 226 7.56 -2.73 9.15
CA VAL A 226 8.85 -3.43 9.02
C VAL A 226 9.37 -3.37 7.58
N SER A 227 8.49 -3.61 6.61
CA SER A 227 8.84 -3.60 5.19
C SER A 227 9.18 -2.18 4.71
N HIS A 228 8.46 -1.15 5.17
CA HIS A 228 8.82 0.24 4.89
C HIS A 228 10.18 0.62 5.52
N GLU A 229 10.45 0.19 6.77
CA GLU A 229 11.75 0.40 7.43
C GLU A 229 12.89 -0.31 6.68
N LEU A 230 12.69 -1.57 6.26
CA LEU A 230 13.68 -2.37 5.54
C LEU A 230 13.97 -1.77 4.16
N LEU A 231 12.92 -1.43 3.43
CA LEU A 231 13.02 -0.85 2.10
C LEU A 231 13.68 0.53 2.15
N GLY A 232 13.37 1.32 3.18
CA GLY A 232 14.07 2.57 3.51
C GLY A 232 15.56 2.35 3.78
N ALA A 233 15.93 1.31 4.54
CA ALA A 233 17.33 0.96 4.81
C ALA A 233 18.09 0.52 3.53
N VAL A 234 17.46 -0.28 2.66
CA VAL A 234 18.02 -0.65 1.36
C VAL A 234 18.22 0.60 0.48
N MET A 235 17.21 1.48 0.43
CA MET A 235 17.30 2.74 -0.31
C MET A 235 18.39 3.66 0.24
N PHE A 236 18.63 3.68 1.56
CA PHE A 236 19.73 4.40 2.19
C PHE A 236 21.10 3.89 1.71
N VAL A 237 21.30 2.57 1.72
CA VAL A 237 22.56 1.97 1.23
C VAL A 237 22.78 2.29 -0.25
N LEU A 238 21.74 2.13 -1.08
CA LEU A 238 21.81 2.46 -2.51
C LEU A 238 22.11 3.95 -2.75
N PHE A 239 21.53 4.83 -1.94
CA PHE A 239 21.78 6.27 -2.02
C PHE A 239 23.23 6.61 -1.67
N VAL A 240 23.78 6.05 -0.60
CA VAL A 240 25.20 6.22 -0.22
C VAL A 240 26.10 5.70 -1.34
N LEU A 241 25.82 4.50 -1.86
CA LEU A 241 26.58 3.91 -2.95
C LEU A 241 26.51 4.77 -4.22
N HIS A 242 25.33 5.27 -4.60
CA HIS A 242 25.15 6.16 -5.73
C HIS A 242 26.04 7.40 -5.63
N HIS A 243 26.14 8.01 -4.44
CA HIS A 243 26.96 9.20 -4.21
C HIS A 243 28.46 8.90 -4.23
N ILE A 244 28.89 7.76 -3.68
CA ILE A 244 30.30 7.31 -3.76
C ILE A 244 30.70 7.10 -5.22
N LEU A 245 29.87 6.36 -5.98
CA LEU A 245 30.10 6.10 -7.41
C LEU A 245 30.05 7.38 -8.26
N ASN A 246 29.25 8.36 -7.85
CA ASN A 246 29.11 9.65 -8.52
C ASN A 246 29.99 10.77 -7.92
N SER A 247 30.98 10.41 -7.09
CA SER A 247 31.89 11.36 -6.42
C SER A 247 32.73 12.23 -7.39
N GLY A 248 32.91 11.78 -8.63
CA GLY A 248 33.54 12.56 -9.69
C GLY A 248 32.69 13.75 -10.15
N TRP A 249 31.36 13.63 -10.14
CA TRP A 249 30.44 14.71 -10.51
C TRP A 249 30.41 15.80 -9.44
N THR A 250 30.40 15.45 -8.15
CA THR A 250 30.46 16.40 -7.03
C THR A 250 31.76 17.21 -7.03
N LYS A 251 32.90 16.61 -7.36
CA LYS A 251 34.17 17.35 -7.53
C LYS A 251 34.11 18.37 -8.69
N ASN A 252 33.27 18.14 -9.69
CA ASN A 252 33.09 19.02 -10.84
C ASN A 252 32.01 20.10 -10.62
N LEU A 253 31.27 20.08 -9.51
CA LEU A 253 30.35 21.17 -9.17
C LEU A 253 31.11 22.50 -9.03
N ILE A 254 32.25 22.48 -8.36
CA ILE A 254 33.06 23.68 -8.08
C ILE A 254 33.76 24.21 -9.36
N LYS A 255 33.78 23.43 -10.44
CA LYS A 255 34.50 23.75 -11.68
C LYS A 255 33.58 24.22 -12.81
N GLY A 256 33.89 25.38 -13.37
CA GLY A 256 33.30 25.90 -14.62
C GLY A 256 32.26 27.01 -14.45
N ARG A 257 31.86 27.63 -15.57
CA ARG A 257 30.90 28.75 -15.57
C ARG A 257 29.47 28.25 -15.33
N TYR A 258 28.78 28.90 -14.40
CA TYR A 258 27.39 28.59 -14.05
C TYR A 258 26.44 29.31 -15.01
N THR A 259 25.81 28.53 -15.90
CA THR A 259 24.71 29.03 -16.74
C THR A 259 23.38 28.89 -15.99
N ALA A 260 22.36 29.69 -16.32
CA ALA A 260 21.05 29.65 -15.63
C ALA A 260 20.47 28.23 -15.51
N LEU A 261 20.54 27.42 -16.58
CA LEU A 261 20.11 26.01 -16.55
C LEU A 261 20.96 25.14 -15.61
N ARG A 262 22.28 25.37 -15.58
CA ARG A 262 23.19 24.65 -14.68
C ARG A 262 22.92 25.03 -13.24
N ILE A 263 22.68 26.31 -12.93
CA ILE A 263 22.29 26.78 -11.60
C ILE A 263 20.99 26.08 -11.18
N LEU A 264 19.96 26.13 -12.03
CA LEU A 264 18.66 25.52 -11.73
C LEU A 264 18.75 24.01 -11.50
N GLN A 265 19.50 23.29 -12.35
CA GLN A 265 19.76 21.86 -12.18
C GLN A 265 20.54 21.56 -10.89
N THR A 266 21.57 22.35 -10.58
CA THR A 266 22.35 22.18 -9.35
C THR A 266 21.50 22.44 -8.11
N VAL A 267 20.72 23.52 -8.09
CA VAL A 267 19.80 23.83 -6.98
C VAL A 267 18.80 22.70 -6.79
N LEU A 268 18.18 22.21 -7.87
CA LEU A 268 17.21 21.11 -7.79
C LEU A 268 17.84 19.83 -7.23
N VAL A 269 19.04 19.46 -7.67
CA VAL A 269 19.74 18.28 -7.15
C VAL A 269 20.12 18.46 -5.67
N VAL A 270 20.52 19.65 -5.25
CA VAL A 270 20.77 19.96 -3.84
C VAL A 270 19.50 19.84 -3.01
N LEU A 271 18.36 20.31 -3.51
CA LEU A 271 17.06 20.15 -2.85
C LEU A 271 16.65 18.67 -2.74
N VAL A 272 16.81 17.89 -3.80
CA VAL A 272 16.63 16.42 -3.75
C VAL A 272 17.52 15.79 -2.68
N LEU A 273 18.79 16.18 -2.62
CA LEU A 273 19.74 15.66 -1.63
C LEU A 273 19.27 15.94 -0.20
N PHE A 274 18.86 17.18 0.09
CA PHE A 274 18.35 17.55 1.40
C PHE A 274 17.06 16.81 1.75
N SER A 275 16.12 16.68 0.82
CA SER A 275 14.88 15.91 1.03
C SER A 275 15.16 14.43 1.28
N MET A 276 16.08 13.81 0.53
CA MET A 276 16.43 12.41 0.77
C MET A 276 17.14 12.22 2.12
N ALA A 277 18.11 13.09 2.46
CA ALA A 277 18.80 13.04 3.74
C ALA A 277 17.84 13.28 4.92
N GLY A 278 16.91 14.23 4.79
CA GLY A 278 15.88 14.52 5.79
C GLY A 278 14.94 13.33 6.01
N SER A 279 14.47 12.69 4.94
CA SER A 279 13.62 11.49 5.01
C SER A 279 14.38 10.31 5.63
N MET A 280 15.66 10.12 5.30
CA MET A 280 16.48 9.03 5.85
C MET A 280 16.79 9.23 7.34
N LEU A 281 17.25 10.42 7.73
CA LEU A 281 17.58 10.72 9.13
C LEU A 281 16.35 10.60 10.03
N SER A 282 15.23 11.18 9.59
CA SER A 282 13.97 11.07 10.31
C SER A 282 13.41 9.63 10.30
N GLY A 283 13.61 8.87 9.22
CA GLY A 283 13.22 7.46 9.14
C GLY A 283 13.97 6.59 10.14
N VAL A 284 15.28 6.82 10.33
CA VAL A 284 16.09 6.16 11.37
C VAL A 284 15.58 6.51 12.77
N MET A 285 15.21 7.78 13.01
CA MET A 285 14.65 8.22 14.30
C MET A 285 13.25 7.64 14.58
N LEU A 286 12.47 7.36 13.53
CA LEU A 286 11.12 6.76 13.63
C LEU A 286 11.14 5.23 13.67
N SER A 287 12.27 4.60 13.28
CA SER A 287 12.38 3.15 13.17
C SER A 287 12.18 2.49 14.54
N ARG A 288 11.27 1.52 14.57
CA ARG A 288 10.94 0.76 15.78
C ARG A 288 11.56 -0.63 15.77
N HIS A 289 11.98 -1.11 14.61
CA HIS A 289 12.47 -2.48 14.45
C HIS A 289 13.97 -2.50 14.15
N ILE A 290 14.39 -1.88 13.04
CA ILE A 290 15.76 -2.01 12.52
C ILE A 290 16.76 -1.16 13.32
N PHE A 291 16.37 0.05 13.70
CA PHE A 291 17.23 0.99 14.45
C PHE A 291 16.73 1.23 15.88
N SER A 292 16.02 0.26 16.46
CA SER A 292 15.47 0.33 17.82
C SER A 292 16.51 0.62 18.91
N PHE A 293 17.78 0.25 18.67
CA PHE A 293 18.91 0.52 19.56
C PHE A 293 19.29 2.01 19.67
N LEU A 294 18.81 2.87 18.76
CA LEU A 294 19.09 4.32 18.73
C LEU A 294 17.97 5.17 19.34
N SER A 295 17.07 4.59 20.15
CA SER A 295 15.84 5.27 20.63
C SER A 295 16.08 6.72 21.13
N PHE A 296 15.61 7.69 20.34
CA PHE A 296 15.68 9.11 20.66
C PHE A 296 14.38 9.54 21.36
N GLY A 297 14.38 9.60 22.69
CA GLY A 297 13.18 9.73 23.52
C GLY A 297 12.39 11.06 23.45
N SER A 298 12.93 12.13 22.85
CA SER A 298 12.29 13.47 22.89
C SER A 298 11.97 14.08 21.52
N GLY A 299 12.24 13.38 20.41
CA GLY A 299 12.16 13.93 19.05
C GLY A 299 11.10 13.35 18.11
N LEU A 300 10.21 12.47 18.59
CA LEU A 300 9.34 11.66 17.72
C LEU A 300 8.42 12.49 16.80
N LEU A 301 7.76 13.52 17.34
CA LEU A 301 6.88 14.40 16.56
C LEU A 301 7.68 15.20 15.51
N PHE A 302 8.85 15.70 15.90
CA PHE A 302 9.76 16.40 15.00
C PHE A 302 10.24 15.48 13.88
N ALA A 303 10.63 14.24 14.21
CA ALA A 303 11.04 13.24 13.23
C ALA A 303 9.90 12.91 12.26
N ARG A 304 8.67 12.71 12.75
CA ARG A 304 7.49 12.49 11.88
C ARG A 304 7.27 13.64 10.91
N ASN A 305 7.25 14.87 11.42
CA ASN A 305 7.06 16.06 10.60
C ASN A 305 8.17 16.22 9.56
N LEU A 306 9.43 16.04 9.98
CA LEU A 306 10.57 16.09 9.08
C LEU A 306 10.49 14.99 8.01
N HIS A 307 10.06 13.78 8.38
CA HIS A 307 9.93 12.65 7.46
C HIS A 307 8.88 12.93 6.40
N MET A 308 7.68 13.33 6.80
CA MET A 308 6.57 13.66 5.90
C MET A 308 6.94 14.82 4.97
N LEU A 309 7.44 15.92 5.52
CA LEU A 309 7.86 17.08 4.74
C LEU A 309 8.91 16.68 3.70
N SER A 310 9.94 15.97 4.14
CA SER A 310 11.06 15.56 3.30
C SER A 310 10.63 14.57 2.21
N ALA A 311 9.70 13.67 2.53
CA ALA A 311 9.18 12.67 1.61
C ALA A 311 8.34 13.29 0.49
N TYR A 312 7.38 14.16 0.83
CA TYR A 312 6.50 14.81 -0.15
C TYR A 312 7.27 15.83 -1.01
N TRP A 313 8.16 16.63 -0.43
CA TRP A 313 9.05 17.48 -1.21
C TRP A 313 10.04 16.67 -2.05
N GLY A 314 10.54 15.56 -1.52
CA GLY A 314 11.37 14.61 -2.24
C GLY A 314 10.68 14.07 -3.49
N PHE A 315 9.40 13.68 -3.37
CA PHE A 315 8.56 13.25 -4.49
C PHE A 315 8.46 14.33 -5.58
N VAL A 316 8.17 15.58 -5.20
CA VAL A 316 8.09 16.71 -6.15
C VAL A 316 9.43 16.97 -6.83
N PHE A 317 10.52 17.07 -6.06
CA PHE A 317 11.84 17.39 -6.60
C PHE A 317 12.39 16.27 -7.48
N MET A 318 12.17 15.01 -7.13
CA MET A 318 12.56 13.87 -7.97
C MET A 318 11.79 13.83 -9.29
N SER A 319 10.49 14.15 -9.26
CA SER A 319 9.66 14.27 -10.46
C SER A 319 10.17 15.38 -11.39
N LEU A 320 10.48 16.56 -10.83
CA LEU A 320 11.09 17.67 -11.57
C LEU A 320 12.48 17.31 -12.12
N HIS A 321 13.28 16.61 -11.34
CA HIS A 321 14.62 16.16 -11.73
C HIS A 321 14.53 15.27 -12.98
N LEU A 322 13.61 14.29 -12.99
CA LEU A 322 13.35 13.45 -14.15
C LEU A 322 12.90 14.29 -15.37
N GLY A 323 12.03 15.28 -15.15
CA GLY A 323 11.59 16.23 -16.19
C GLY A 323 12.74 17.00 -16.84
N PHE A 324 13.75 17.43 -16.07
CA PHE A 324 14.93 18.12 -16.61
C PHE A 324 15.79 17.22 -17.50
N HIS A 325 15.79 15.91 -17.23
CA HIS A 325 16.50 14.89 -17.98
C HIS A 325 15.67 14.27 -19.13
N TRP A 326 14.39 14.65 -19.28
CA TRP A 326 13.46 14.09 -20.28
C TRP A 326 13.99 14.09 -21.72
N ASN A 327 14.68 15.15 -22.13
CA ASN A 327 15.28 15.25 -23.47
C ASN A 327 16.34 14.16 -23.74
N MET A 328 17.11 13.79 -22.70
CA MET A 328 18.11 12.71 -22.78
C MET A 328 17.43 11.35 -22.86
N MET A 329 16.38 11.12 -22.05
CA MET A 329 15.60 9.89 -22.07
C MET A 329 14.92 9.65 -23.42
N MET A 330 14.29 10.69 -23.99
CA MET A 330 13.73 10.62 -25.34
C MET A 330 14.80 10.41 -26.41
N GLY A 331 16.02 10.90 -26.20
CA GLY A 331 17.17 10.62 -27.06
C GLY A 331 17.58 9.14 -27.07
N MET A 332 17.47 8.46 -25.92
CA MET A 332 17.68 7.01 -25.82
C MET A 332 16.51 6.22 -26.45
N ALA A 333 15.27 6.62 -26.18
CA ALA A 333 14.08 5.98 -26.72
C ALA A 333 13.97 6.07 -28.26
N LYS A 334 14.43 7.18 -28.84
CA LYS A 334 14.52 7.34 -30.30
C LYS A 334 15.49 6.35 -30.96
N ARG A 335 16.49 5.83 -30.23
CA ARG A 335 17.38 4.77 -30.76
C ARG A 335 16.66 3.42 -30.91
N LEU A 336 15.55 3.23 -30.20
CA LEU A 336 14.70 2.04 -30.28
C LEU A 336 13.60 2.16 -31.35
N THR A 337 13.34 3.36 -31.90
CA THR A 337 12.28 3.59 -32.88
C THR A 337 12.81 4.29 -34.13
N LYS A 338 12.91 3.56 -35.25
CA LYS A 338 13.58 4.03 -36.48
C LYS A 338 12.88 5.16 -37.23
N ASN A 339 11.55 5.30 -37.12
CA ASN A 339 10.78 6.28 -37.91
C ASN A 339 10.04 7.30 -37.02
N PRO A 340 10.32 8.61 -37.14
CA PRO A 340 9.52 9.65 -36.50
C PRO A 340 8.23 9.89 -37.30
N SER A 341 7.06 9.69 -36.68
CA SER A 341 5.76 10.09 -37.23
C SER A 341 5.25 11.34 -36.51
N ALA A 342 4.79 12.33 -37.28
CA ALA A 342 4.19 13.55 -36.76
C ALA A 342 2.90 13.25 -35.98
N MET A 343 2.09 12.30 -36.46
CA MET A 343 0.86 11.84 -35.79
C MET A 343 1.17 11.21 -34.44
N ARG A 344 2.19 10.33 -34.36
CA ARG A 344 2.63 9.74 -33.07
C ARG A 344 3.10 10.81 -32.09
N THR A 345 3.77 11.84 -32.58
CA THR A 345 4.28 12.93 -31.74
C THR A 345 3.16 13.77 -31.15
N TRP A 346 2.13 14.09 -31.95
CA TRP A 346 0.94 14.80 -31.47
C TRP A 346 0.10 13.92 -30.53
N ALA A 347 -0.08 12.64 -30.83
CA ALA A 347 -0.76 11.70 -29.94
C ALA A 347 -0.09 11.62 -28.56
N LEU A 348 1.24 11.46 -28.50
CA LEU A 348 1.98 11.42 -27.24
C LEU A 348 1.89 12.74 -26.45
N ARG A 349 1.84 13.89 -27.14
CA ARG A 349 1.63 15.19 -26.49
C ARG A 349 0.22 15.34 -25.93
N SER A 350 -0.80 14.88 -26.64
CA SER A 350 -2.17 14.88 -26.16
C SER A 350 -2.32 13.97 -24.93
N ILE A 351 -1.73 12.77 -24.95
CA ILE A 351 -1.69 11.87 -23.79
C ILE A 351 -0.99 12.55 -22.60
N ALA A 352 0.17 13.17 -22.82
CA ALA A 352 0.88 13.88 -21.75
C ALA A 352 0.06 15.06 -21.19
N ALA A 353 -0.70 15.77 -22.03
CA ALA A 353 -1.59 16.83 -21.60
C ALA A 353 -2.78 16.32 -20.77
N LEU A 354 -3.37 15.18 -21.16
CA LEU A 354 -4.42 14.51 -20.38
C LEU A 354 -3.90 14.04 -19.02
N ILE A 355 -2.71 13.43 -18.99
CA ILE A 355 -2.04 13.04 -17.74
C ILE A 355 -1.80 14.27 -16.87
N ALA A 356 -1.24 15.35 -17.42
CA ALA A 356 -1.03 16.58 -16.65
C ALA A 356 -2.34 17.17 -16.12
N GLY A 357 -3.41 17.20 -16.95
CA GLY A 357 -4.73 17.68 -16.55
C GLY A 357 -5.35 16.86 -15.41
N TYR A 358 -5.36 15.53 -15.54
CA TYR A 358 -5.82 14.65 -14.47
C TYR A 358 -4.91 14.76 -13.24
N GLY A 359 -3.62 15.00 -13.43
CA GLY A 359 -2.64 15.16 -12.33
C GLY A 359 -2.95 16.37 -11.46
N VAL A 360 -3.48 17.46 -12.02
CA VAL A 360 -3.94 18.61 -11.23
C VAL A 360 -5.15 18.21 -10.38
N ASN A 361 -6.10 17.48 -10.94
CA ASN A 361 -7.26 16.98 -10.20
C ASN A 361 -6.84 16.02 -9.08
N ALA A 362 -5.99 15.03 -9.39
CA ALA A 362 -5.45 14.08 -8.43
C ALA A 362 -4.63 14.77 -7.31
N PHE A 363 -3.87 15.81 -7.63
CA PHE A 363 -3.12 16.59 -6.65
C PHE A 363 -4.03 17.25 -5.60
N VAL A 364 -5.17 17.80 -6.04
CA VAL A 364 -6.17 18.40 -5.15
C VAL A 364 -6.95 17.32 -4.39
N LYS A 365 -7.45 16.29 -5.10
CA LYS A 365 -8.19 15.16 -4.52
C LYS A 365 -7.40 14.48 -3.40
N ARG A 366 -6.09 14.30 -3.57
CA ARG A 366 -5.20 13.66 -2.60
C ARG A 366 -4.66 14.61 -1.54
N GLY A 367 -4.99 15.90 -1.60
CA GLY A 367 -4.50 16.88 -0.64
C GLY A 367 -2.97 17.01 -0.62
N ILE A 368 -2.26 16.71 -1.71
CA ILE A 368 -0.78 16.70 -1.73
C ILE A 368 -0.21 18.07 -1.30
N GLY A 369 -0.92 19.15 -1.65
CA GLY A 369 -0.58 20.51 -1.21
C GLY A 369 -0.59 20.69 0.31
N SER A 370 -1.52 20.09 1.04
CA SER A 370 -1.58 20.22 2.50
C SER A 370 -0.44 19.46 3.19
N TYR A 371 0.01 18.34 2.63
CA TYR A 371 1.20 17.61 3.10
C TYR A 371 2.50 18.38 2.82
N LEU A 372 2.63 19.02 1.64
CA LEU A 372 3.78 19.86 1.30
C LEU A 372 3.94 21.07 2.24
N LEU A 373 2.82 21.59 2.74
CA LEU A 373 2.76 22.71 3.68
C LEU A 373 2.70 22.26 5.15
N LEU A 374 2.80 20.96 5.42
CA LEU A 374 2.72 20.36 6.75
C LEU A 374 1.42 20.71 7.51
N GLN A 375 0.36 21.05 6.79
CA GLN A 375 -0.97 21.29 7.36
C GLN A 375 -1.60 19.98 7.84
N ASN A 376 -1.33 18.87 7.14
CA ASN A 376 -1.71 17.53 7.54
C ASN A 376 -0.47 16.73 7.96
N GLN A 377 -0.47 16.24 9.19
CA GLN A 377 0.63 15.47 9.79
C GLN A 377 0.42 13.95 9.69
N PHE A 378 -0.75 13.54 9.20
CA PHE A 378 -1.18 12.15 9.05
C PHE A 378 -1.69 11.94 7.63
N ALA A 379 -1.06 11.02 6.90
CA ALA A 379 -1.57 10.56 5.62
C ALA A 379 -2.50 9.38 5.88
N PHE A 380 -3.78 9.57 5.60
CA PHE A 380 -4.80 8.53 5.74
C PHE A 380 -5.07 7.92 4.37
N PHE A 381 -5.02 6.59 4.28
CA PHE A 381 -5.54 5.84 3.16
C PHE A 381 -7.03 5.53 3.40
N ASP A 382 -7.85 5.82 2.40
CA ASP A 382 -9.25 5.41 2.40
C ASP A 382 -9.34 3.99 1.86
N PHE A 383 -9.60 3.03 2.74
CA PHE A 383 -9.65 1.61 2.41
C PHE A 383 -10.87 1.22 1.56
N GLU A 384 -11.83 2.12 1.36
CA GLU A 384 -12.93 1.92 0.42
C GLU A 384 -12.49 2.17 -1.04
N GLU A 385 -11.34 2.82 -1.26
CA GLU A 385 -10.86 3.12 -2.61
C GLU A 385 -9.92 2.03 -3.16
N PRO A 386 -10.06 1.62 -4.44
CA PRO A 386 -9.15 0.67 -5.06
C PRO A 386 -7.68 1.14 -5.00
N ILE A 387 -6.78 0.30 -4.49
CA ILE A 387 -5.34 0.58 -4.37
C ILE A 387 -4.74 1.02 -5.71
N LEU A 388 -5.17 0.41 -6.81
CA LEU A 388 -4.70 0.75 -8.15
C LEU A 388 -5.04 2.21 -8.53
N GLN A 389 -6.22 2.69 -8.13
CA GLN A 389 -6.65 4.06 -8.37
C GLN A 389 -5.84 5.05 -7.52
N PHE A 390 -5.57 4.70 -6.27
CA PHE A 390 -4.66 5.47 -5.41
C PHE A 390 -3.25 5.58 -6.04
N LEU A 391 -2.68 4.44 -6.46
CA LEU A 391 -1.36 4.40 -7.07
C LEU A 391 -1.30 5.21 -8.37
N LEU A 392 -2.35 5.08 -9.20
CA LEU A 392 -2.50 5.80 -10.45
C LEU A 392 -2.53 7.31 -10.21
N ASP A 393 -3.25 7.78 -9.19
CA ASP A 393 -3.31 9.20 -8.84
C ASP A 393 -1.90 9.76 -8.56
N TYR A 394 -1.08 9.05 -7.77
CA TYR A 394 0.31 9.49 -7.50
C TYR A 394 1.22 9.39 -8.74
N ILE A 395 1.05 8.37 -9.59
CA ILE A 395 1.79 8.26 -10.86
C ILE A 395 1.46 9.44 -11.78
N VAL A 396 0.19 9.82 -11.86
CA VAL A 396 -0.25 10.90 -12.74
C VAL A 396 0.17 12.27 -12.18
N VAL A 397 0.17 12.46 -10.86
CA VAL A 397 0.76 13.65 -10.22
C VAL A 397 2.27 13.73 -10.49
N MET A 398 3.00 12.62 -10.40
CA MET A 398 4.41 12.57 -10.81
C MET A 398 4.57 12.99 -12.28
N GLY A 399 3.71 12.48 -13.16
CA GLY A 399 3.64 12.86 -14.57
C GLY A 399 3.44 14.37 -14.79
N LEU A 400 2.58 15.02 -13.99
CA LEU A 400 2.39 16.46 -14.00
C LEU A 400 3.69 17.22 -13.68
N PHE A 401 4.39 16.86 -12.60
CA PHE A 401 5.65 17.52 -12.22
C PHE A 401 6.79 17.24 -13.22
N ILE A 402 6.85 16.05 -13.81
CA ILE A 402 7.78 15.72 -14.91
C ILE A 402 7.53 16.63 -16.11
N ALA A 403 6.26 16.78 -16.53
CA ALA A 403 5.88 17.66 -17.63
C ALA A 403 6.29 19.11 -17.34
N MET A 404 6.00 19.61 -16.14
CA MET A 404 6.40 20.95 -15.70
C MET A 404 7.93 21.14 -15.79
N GLY A 405 8.72 20.21 -15.26
CA GLY A 405 10.17 20.25 -15.36
C GLY A 405 10.68 20.26 -16.81
N HIS A 406 10.09 19.44 -17.68
CA HIS A 406 10.43 19.40 -19.10
C HIS A 406 10.20 20.76 -19.79
N TYR A 407 9.04 21.38 -19.57
CA TYR A 407 8.70 22.65 -20.18
C TYR A 407 9.53 23.82 -19.63
N ILE A 408 9.81 23.85 -18.31
CA ILE A 408 10.71 24.85 -17.70
C ILE A 408 12.09 24.82 -18.38
N CYS A 409 12.68 23.62 -18.50
CA CYS A 409 13.99 23.46 -19.14
C CYS A 409 13.94 23.86 -20.63
N GLY A 410 12.86 23.52 -21.34
CA GLY A 410 12.63 23.90 -22.73
C GLY A 410 12.56 25.42 -22.94
N THR A 411 11.80 26.11 -22.08
CA THR A 411 11.60 27.57 -22.15
C THR A 411 12.91 28.32 -21.91
N ILE A 412 13.70 27.94 -20.89
CA ILE A 412 14.99 28.59 -20.61
C ILE A 412 15.99 28.37 -21.77
N ARG A 413 15.97 27.19 -22.41
CA ARG A 413 16.79 26.91 -23.61
C ARG A 413 16.39 27.81 -24.78
N LYS A 414 15.08 27.99 -25.02
CA LYS A 414 14.56 28.89 -26.07
C LYS A 414 14.97 30.33 -25.84
N PHE A 415 14.79 30.88 -24.63
CA PHE A 415 15.21 32.24 -24.30
C PHE A 415 16.71 32.48 -24.51
N LYS A 416 17.56 31.50 -24.20
CA LYS A 416 19.01 31.58 -24.47
C LYS A 416 19.33 31.52 -25.97
N GLY A 417 18.59 30.72 -26.74
CA GLY A 417 18.70 30.64 -28.20
C GLY A 417 18.37 31.97 -28.88
N VAL A 418 17.27 32.60 -28.45
CA VAL A 418 16.83 33.93 -28.93
C VAL A 418 17.88 35.00 -28.62
N LYS A 419 18.35 35.11 -27.36
CA LYS A 419 19.41 36.05 -26.99
C LYS A 419 20.73 35.84 -27.75
N LYS A 420 21.06 34.59 -28.12
CA LYS A 420 22.26 34.29 -28.91
C LYS A 420 22.09 34.74 -30.37
N GLN A 421 20.90 34.58 -30.95
CA GLN A 421 20.57 35.05 -32.29
C GLN A 421 20.54 36.58 -32.37
N GLU A 422 19.94 37.27 -31.39
CA GLU A 422 19.96 38.74 -31.31
C GLU A 422 21.38 39.31 -31.20
N LYS A 423 22.23 38.69 -30.37
CA LYS A 423 23.63 39.11 -30.19
C LYS A 423 24.51 38.82 -31.42
N GLN A 424 24.14 37.87 -32.27
CA GLN A 424 24.79 37.62 -33.55
C GLN A 424 24.31 38.61 -34.62
N LYS A 425 23.01 38.94 -34.65
CA LYS A 425 22.42 39.90 -35.59
C LYS A 425 22.89 41.34 -35.35
N GLY A 426 23.05 41.74 -34.09
CA GLY A 426 23.62 43.05 -33.73
C GLY A 426 25.15 43.16 -33.79
N ARG A 427 25.85 42.10 -34.21
CA ARG A 427 27.29 42.12 -34.53
C ARG A 427 27.58 42.06 -36.03
N SER A 428 26.54 41.81 -36.84
CA SER A 428 26.57 41.80 -38.31
C SER A 428 25.93 43.05 -38.94
N SER A 429 25.48 43.98 -38.11
CA SER A 429 25.09 45.35 -38.45
C SER A 429 26.05 46.29 -37.74
#